data_AF-A0A069NBN7-F1
#
_entry.id   AF-A0A069NBN7-F1
#
_cell.length_a   1.000
_cell.length_b   1.000
_cell.length_c   1.000
_cell.angle_alpha   90.00
_cell.angle_beta   90.00
_cell.angle_gamma   90.00
#
_symmetry.space_group_name_H-M   'P 1'
#
loop_
_entity.id
_entity.type
_entity.pdbx_description
1 polymer ?
#
loop_
_entity_poly.entity_id
_entity_poly.type
_entity_poly.pdbx_seq_one_letter_code
_entity_poly.pdbx_strand_id
1 'polypeptide(L)'
;MLVGGRFNSPGRPVIYGALNFAGAMLEVLVHARIGKVPKHHVWVEAEAPDDASIERVGADDLPAGWDAPDAQVARRFGDRWIEEARSAILIVPSVVARAECNAVVNPAHPDAARLVVSAPQPVVWDQRLFASGRDASPE
;
A
#
# COMPACT_ATOMS: atom_id res chain seq x y z
N MET A 1 12.86 -11.67 8.72
CA MET A 1 12.65 -10.47 9.56
C MET A 1 11.42 -9.75 9.02
N LEU A 2 10.41 -9.48 9.84
CA LEU A 2 9.26 -8.67 9.39
C LEU A 2 9.76 -7.24 9.14
N VAL A 3 9.76 -6.82 7.88
CA VAL A 3 10.17 -5.48 7.48
C VAL A 3 9.02 -4.51 7.77
N GLY A 4 9.33 -3.35 8.36
CA GLY A 4 8.35 -2.29 8.58
C GLY A 4 8.10 -1.48 7.30
N GLY A 5 6.86 -1.04 7.09
CA GLY A 5 6.45 -0.16 6.01
C GLY A 5 6.46 1.31 6.41
N ARG A 6 5.67 2.13 5.72
CA ARG A 6 5.51 3.56 6.02
C ARG A 6 4.67 3.80 7.28
N PHE A 7 3.62 3.01 7.49
CA PHE A 7 2.66 3.13 8.60
C PHE A 7 2.78 1.97 9.61
N ASN A 8 3.90 1.25 9.66
CA ASN A 8 4.15 0.26 10.72
C ASN A 8 5.65 0.07 10.97
N SER A 9 6.02 -0.04 12.25
CA SER A 9 7.36 -0.46 12.64
C SER A 9 7.60 -1.96 12.41
N PRO A 10 8.86 -2.38 12.20
CA PRO A 10 9.21 -3.80 12.16
C PRO A 10 8.67 -4.56 13.38
N GLY A 11 8.18 -5.78 13.16
CA GLY A 11 7.55 -6.60 14.20
C GLY A 11 6.06 -6.35 14.42
N ARG A 12 5.47 -5.39 13.71
CA ARG A 12 4.03 -5.07 13.77
C ARG A 12 3.38 -5.39 12.43
N PRO A 13 2.72 -6.55 12.29
CA PRO A 13 2.24 -7.02 11.00
C PRO A 13 1.06 -6.17 10.53
N VAL A 14 1.12 -5.76 9.26
CA VAL A 14 0.01 -5.15 8.52
C VAL A 14 0.05 -5.65 7.08
N ILE A 15 -1.08 -5.56 6.38
CA ILE A 15 -1.15 -5.81 4.93
C ILE A 15 -1.39 -4.47 4.24
N TYR A 16 -0.58 -4.15 3.23
CA TYR A 16 -0.76 -2.95 2.41
C TYR A 16 -1.50 -3.28 1.12
N GLY A 17 -2.46 -2.43 0.78
CA GLY A 17 -3.12 -2.39 -0.52
C GLY A 17 -3.34 -0.94 -0.98
N ALA A 18 -3.90 -0.79 -2.16
CA ALA A 18 -4.40 0.49 -2.66
C ALA A 18 -5.90 0.40 -2.93
N LEU A 19 -6.59 1.54 -2.94
CA LEU A 19 -8.03 1.56 -3.26
C LEU A 19 -8.32 1.33 -4.75
N ASN A 20 -7.29 1.29 -5.58
CA ASN A 20 -7.40 0.98 -7.00
C ASN A 20 -6.15 0.24 -7.48
N PHE A 21 -6.30 -0.49 -8.58
CA PHE A 21 -5.24 -1.33 -9.15
C PHE A 21 -4.04 -0.52 -9.64
N ALA A 22 -4.26 0.65 -10.25
CA ALA A 22 -3.19 1.49 -10.78
C ALA A 22 -2.26 2.03 -9.67
N GLY A 23 -2.82 2.46 -8.54
CA GLY A 23 -2.08 2.87 -7.35
C GLY A 23 -1.25 1.74 -6.76
N ALA A 24 -1.81 0.53 -6.66
CA ALA A 24 -1.06 -0.66 -6.23
C ALA A 24 0.12 -0.96 -7.17
N MET A 25 -0.08 -0.83 -8.48
CA MET A 25 1.00 -0.98 -9.45
C MET A 25 2.09 0.09 -9.30
N LEU A 26 1.73 1.35 -9.09
CA LEU A 26 2.69 2.44 -8.88
C LEU A 26 3.55 2.23 -7.63
N GLU A 27 2.94 1.82 -6.51
CA GLU A 27 3.66 1.48 -5.29
C GLU A 27 4.68 0.36 -5.54
N VAL A 28 4.29 -0.69 -6.25
CA VAL A 28 5.21 -1.77 -6.63
C VAL A 28 6.35 -1.25 -7.51
N LEU A 29 6.07 -0.41 -8.51
CA LEU A 29 7.10 0.13 -9.42
C LEU A 29 8.13 1.00 -8.70
N VAL A 30 7.69 1.85 -7.76
CA VAL A 30 8.57 2.69 -6.96
C VAL A 30 9.49 1.84 -6.08
N HIS A 31 8.96 0.79 -5.46
CA HIS A 31 9.75 -0.08 -4.57
C HIS A 31 10.65 -1.06 -5.34
N ALA A 32 10.25 -1.50 -6.54
CA ALA A 32 10.99 -2.47 -7.36
C ALA A 32 12.33 -1.93 -7.90
N ARG A 33 12.55 -0.60 -7.87
CA ARG A 33 13.65 0.11 -8.53
C ARG A 33 13.70 -0.24 -10.03
N ILE A 34 13.18 0.68 -10.87
CA ILE A 34 13.10 0.62 -12.35
C ILE A 34 14.11 -0.37 -12.96
N GLY A 35 13.63 -1.52 -13.47
CA GLY A 35 14.45 -2.45 -14.25
C GLY A 35 14.18 -3.95 -14.05
N LYS A 36 13.60 -4.38 -12.93
CA LYS A 36 13.22 -5.80 -12.72
C LYS A 36 11.97 -5.94 -11.85
N VAL A 37 10.80 -6.07 -12.49
CA VAL A 37 9.59 -6.52 -11.80
C VAL A 37 9.50 -8.05 -11.87
N PRO A 38 9.23 -8.77 -10.77
CA PRO A 38 9.09 -10.22 -10.76
C PRO A 38 8.01 -10.70 -11.74
N LYS A 39 8.33 -11.75 -12.52
CA LYS A 39 7.43 -12.33 -13.54
C LYS A 39 6.15 -12.99 -12.98
N HIS A 40 6.08 -13.17 -11.66
CA HIS A 40 5.03 -13.93 -10.97
C HIS A 40 4.21 -13.07 -10.01
N HIS A 41 4.17 -11.75 -10.23
CA HIS A 41 3.26 -10.89 -9.47
C HIS A 41 1.80 -11.25 -9.78
N VAL A 42 1.03 -11.32 -8.70
CA VAL A 42 -0.42 -11.44 -8.76
C VAL A 42 -1.03 -10.24 -8.03
N TRP A 43 -2.26 -9.92 -8.39
CA TRP A 43 -3.10 -9.01 -7.65
C TRP A 43 -4.30 -9.78 -7.08
N VAL A 44 -4.81 -9.27 -5.96
CA VAL A 44 -6.02 -9.74 -5.32
C VAL A 44 -6.89 -8.52 -5.02
N GLU A 45 -8.19 -8.67 -5.14
CA GLU A 45 -9.17 -7.74 -4.60
C GLU A 45 -9.55 -8.19 -3.20
N ALA A 46 -9.62 -7.25 -2.26
CA ALA A 46 -10.13 -7.48 -0.93
C ALA A 46 -11.36 -6.59 -0.74
N GLU A 47 -12.52 -7.21 -0.57
CA GLU A 47 -13.79 -6.55 -0.33
C GLU A 47 -14.07 -6.53 1.18
N ALA A 48 -14.36 -5.34 1.69
CA ALA A 48 -14.81 -5.16 3.07
C ALA A 48 -16.33 -5.05 3.07
N PRO A 49 -17.04 -5.70 4.02
CA PRO A 49 -18.47 -5.48 4.18
C PRO A 49 -18.75 -4.01 4.56
N ASP A 50 -19.94 -3.51 4.23
CA ASP A 50 -20.32 -2.10 4.43
C ASP A 50 -20.22 -1.62 5.88
N ASP A 51 -20.33 -2.53 6.84
CA ASP A 51 -20.24 -2.30 8.28
C ASP A 51 -18.86 -2.65 8.88
N ALA A 52 -17.85 -2.93 8.04
CA ALA A 52 -16.49 -3.14 8.52
C ALA A 52 -15.96 -1.88 9.21
N SER A 53 -15.19 -2.04 10.29
CA SER A 53 -14.50 -0.93 10.91
C SER A 53 -13.39 -0.38 9.99
N ILE A 54 -13.64 0.81 9.44
CA ILE A 54 -12.73 1.54 8.54
C ILE A 54 -12.48 2.94 9.12
N GLU A 55 -11.20 3.28 9.28
CA GLU A 55 -10.76 4.64 9.62
C GLU A 55 -10.18 5.28 8.36
N ARG A 56 -10.54 6.53 8.06
CA ARG A 56 -9.99 7.27 6.94
C ARG A 56 -9.38 8.57 7.44
N VAL A 57 -8.15 8.82 7.03
CA VAL A 57 -7.43 10.05 7.36
C VAL A 57 -6.98 10.76 6.09
N GLY A 58 -7.15 12.07 6.07
CA GLY A 58 -6.59 12.96 5.06
C GLY A 58 -5.14 13.33 5.36
N ALA A 59 -4.50 14.05 4.45
CA ALA A 59 -3.14 14.56 4.65
C ALA A 59 -3.05 15.53 5.84
N ASP A 60 -4.11 16.30 6.09
CA ASP A 60 -4.19 17.30 7.16
C ASP A 60 -4.43 16.66 8.55
N ASP A 61 -4.95 15.44 8.59
CA ASP A 61 -5.15 14.66 9.83
C ASP A 61 -3.86 13.97 10.29
N LEU A 62 -2.87 13.87 9.39
CA LEU A 62 -1.60 13.22 9.65
C LEU A 62 -0.57 14.19 10.23
N PRO A 63 0.32 13.72 11.13
CA PRO A 63 1.37 14.55 11.67
C PRO A 63 2.30 15.09 10.57
N ALA A 64 2.76 16.33 10.73
CA ALA A 64 3.70 16.95 9.81
C ALA A 64 4.94 16.08 9.58
N GLY A 65 5.28 15.85 8.32
CA GLY A 65 6.39 14.97 7.91
C GLY A 65 6.02 13.49 7.77
N TRP A 66 4.74 13.11 7.79
CA TRP A 66 4.29 11.74 7.53
C TRP A 66 4.78 11.20 6.16
N ASP A 67 4.96 12.08 5.19
CA ASP A 67 5.37 11.77 3.82
C ASP A 67 6.87 11.99 3.56
N ALA A 68 7.64 12.29 4.60
CA ALA A 68 9.08 12.45 4.50
C ALA A 68 9.76 11.14 4.02
N PRO A 69 10.99 11.22 3.45
CA PRO A 69 11.78 10.04 3.13
C PRO A 69 12.01 9.14 4.36
N ASP A 70 12.17 9.75 5.53
CA ASP A 70 12.15 9.04 6.81
C ASP A 70 10.71 8.76 7.26
N ALA A 71 10.36 7.48 7.37
CA ALA A 71 9.03 7.03 7.75
C ALA A 71 8.75 7.08 9.27
N GLN A 72 9.69 7.49 10.13
CA GLN A 72 9.51 7.48 11.59
C GLN A 72 8.22 8.17 12.07
N VAL A 73 7.85 9.30 11.45
CA VAL A 73 6.62 10.04 11.79
C VAL A 73 5.36 9.23 11.47
N ALA A 74 5.25 8.73 10.24
CA ALA A 74 4.11 7.91 9.80
C ALA A 74 4.05 6.56 10.53
N ARG A 75 5.20 5.96 10.84
CA ARG A 75 5.28 4.73 11.64
C ARG A 75 4.68 4.93 13.00
N ARG A 76 5.04 5.98 13.75
CA ARG A 76 4.44 6.26 15.06
C ARG A 76 2.92 6.43 15.00
N PHE A 77 2.40 7.04 13.94
CA PHE A 77 0.97 7.17 13.72
C PHE A 77 0.30 5.80 13.54
N GLY A 78 0.77 5.01 12.58
CA GLY A 78 0.18 3.70 12.29
C GLY A 78 0.43 2.67 13.40
N ASP A 79 1.56 2.76 14.09
CA ASP A 79 1.86 2.03 15.31
C ASP A 79 0.80 2.27 16.37
N ARG A 80 0.46 3.52 16.68
CA ARG A 80 -0.61 3.82 17.63
C ARG A 80 -1.96 3.23 17.17
N TRP A 81 -2.29 3.39 15.89
CA TRP A 81 -3.51 2.82 15.31
C TRP A 81 -3.60 1.29 15.47
N ILE A 82 -2.49 0.56 15.26
CA ILE A 82 -2.41 -0.90 15.46
C ILE A 82 -2.58 -1.26 16.95
N GLU A 83 -1.89 -0.55 17.84
CA GLU A 83 -1.89 -0.78 19.30
C GLU A 83 -3.28 -0.61 19.91
N GLU A 84 -3.97 0.44 19.49
CA GLU A 84 -5.32 0.80 19.95
C GLU A 84 -6.40 -0.05 19.26
N ALA A 85 -6.03 -0.82 18.22
CA ALA A 85 -6.95 -1.58 17.37
C ALA A 85 -8.16 -0.73 16.91
N ARG A 86 -7.92 0.52 16.50
CA ARG A 86 -9.01 1.49 16.23
C ARG A 86 -9.95 1.06 15.12
N SER A 87 -9.41 0.36 14.11
CA SER A 87 -10.18 -0.18 12.99
C SER A 87 -9.49 -1.38 12.35
N ALA A 88 -10.21 -2.13 11.52
CA ALA A 88 -9.62 -3.19 10.70
C ALA A 88 -8.83 -2.63 9.52
N ILE A 89 -9.33 -1.56 8.92
CA ILE A 89 -8.70 -0.90 7.77
C ILE A 89 -8.44 0.57 8.12
N LEU A 90 -7.23 1.03 7.85
CA LEU A 90 -6.86 2.44 7.84
C LEU A 90 -6.60 2.87 6.40
N ILE A 91 -7.42 3.80 5.91
CA ILE A 91 -7.24 4.45 4.62
C ILE A 91 -6.39 5.70 4.81
N VAL A 92 -5.25 5.76 4.12
CA VAL A 92 -4.25 6.83 4.21
C VAL A 92 -3.95 7.41 2.83
N PRO A 93 -3.55 8.69 2.71
CA PRO A 93 -3.05 9.23 1.45
C PRO A 93 -1.80 8.46 0.96
N SER A 94 -1.71 8.22 -0.36
CA SER A 94 -0.48 7.67 -0.95
C SER A 94 0.59 8.75 -1.05
N VAL A 95 1.84 8.39 -0.78
CA VAL A 95 3.01 9.26 -1.03
C VAL A 95 3.39 9.25 -2.52
N VAL A 96 3.16 8.11 -3.20
CA VAL A 96 3.51 7.91 -4.60
C VAL A 96 2.50 8.59 -5.52
N ALA A 97 1.21 8.35 -5.30
CA ALA A 97 0.13 8.93 -6.08
C ALA A 97 -0.71 9.86 -5.18
N ARG A 98 -0.33 11.14 -5.08
CA ARG A 98 -0.91 12.09 -4.09
C ARG A 98 -2.42 12.34 -4.21
N ALA A 99 -3.02 12.02 -5.36
CA ALA A 99 -4.46 12.08 -5.56
C ALA A 99 -5.21 10.82 -5.09
N GLU A 100 -4.48 9.77 -4.71
CA GLU A 100 -5.01 8.46 -4.37
C GLU A 100 -4.75 8.09 -2.91
N CYS A 101 -5.39 7.02 -2.46
CA CYS A 101 -5.25 6.49 -1.10
C CYS A 101 -4.81 5.03 -1.12
N ASN A 102 -4.04 4.67 -0.11
CA ASN A 102 -3.68 3.30 0.23
C ASN A 102 -4.55 2.79 1.38
N ALA A 103 -4.69 1.48 1.47
CA ALA A 103 -5.32 0.80 2.60
C ALA A 103 -4.25 0.03 3.40
N VAL A 104 -4.27 0.20 4.71
CA VAL A 104 -3.46 -0.57 5.66
C VAL A 104 -4.41 -1.43 6.46
N VAL A 105 -4.28 -2.75 6.36
CA VAL A 105 -5.13 -3.70 7.09
C VAL A 105 -4.39 -4.19 8.32
N ASN A 106 -5.07 -4.14 9.47
CA ASN A 106 -4.60 -4.74 10.71
C ASN A 106 -5.15 -6.18 10.81
N PRO A 107 -4.34 -7.21 10.49
CA PRO A 107 -4.83 -8.60 10.51
C PRO A 107 -5.19 -9.11 11.90
N ALA A 108 -4.79 -8.41 12.98
CA ALA A 108 -5.15 -8.76 14.35
C ALA A 108 -6.51 -8.19 14.78
N HIS A 109 -7.10 -7.27 14.02
CA HIS A 109 -8.42 -6.74 14.32
C HIS A 109 -9.52 -7.76 13.98
N PRO A 110 -10.55 -7.98 14.84
CA PRO A 110 -11.58 -8.99 14.59
C PRO A 110 -12.30 -8.85 13.25
N ASP A 111 -12.61 -7.62 12.83
CA ASP A 111 -13.26 -7.39 11.53
C ASP A 111 -12.38 -7.71 10.31
N ALA A 112 -11.05 -7.83 10.46
CA ALA A 112 -10.18 -8.17 9.34
C ALA A 112 -10.42 -9.59 8.81
N ALA A 113 -10.90 -10.50 9.66
CA ALA A 113 -11.29 -11.85 9.25
C ALA A 113 -12.55 -11.90 8.37
N ARG A 114 -13.29 -10.79 8.30
CA ARG A 114 -14.52 -10.66 7.50
C ARG A 114 -14.26 -10.18 6.07
N LEU A 115 -13.02 -9.81 5.75
CA LEU A 115 -12.65 -9.40 4.41
C LEU A 115 -12.75 -10.58 3.44
N VAL A 116 -13.42 -10.36 2.31
CA VAL A 116 -13.55 -11.35 1.25
C VAL A 116 -12.45 -11.09 0.23
N VAL A 117 -11.56 -12.05 0.04
CA VAL A 117 -10.40 -11.91 -0.87
C VAL A 117 -10.63 -12.73 -2.13
N SER A 118 -10.41 -12.11 -3.29
CA SER A 118 -10.52 -12.76 -4.58
C SER A 118 -9.45 -13.84 -4.78
N ALA A 119 -9.65 -14.71 -5.76
CA ALA A 119 -8.56 -15.54 -6.26
C ALA A 119 -7.44 -14.65 -6.84
N PRO A 120 -6.16 -15.00 -6.64
CA PRO A 120 -5.05 -14.24 -7.20
C PRO A 120 -5.07 -14.28 -8.73
N GLN A 121 -4.92 -13.10 -9.34
CA GLN A 121 -4.87 -12.92 -10.78
C GLN A 121 -3.47 -12.46 -11.21
N PRO A 122 -2.92 -12.94 -12.32
CA PRO A 122 -1.60 -12.51 -12.79
C PRO A 122 -1.61 -11.03 -13.15
N VAL A 123 -0.55 -10.30 -12.77
CA VAL A 123 -0.33 -8.93 -13.25
C VAL A 123 0.32 -8.97 -14.63
N VAL A 124 -0.33 -8.37 -15.61
CA VAL A 124 0.22 -8.18 -16.95
C VAL A 124 0.92 -6.82 -17.02
N TRP A 125 2.24 -6.82 -16.90
CA TRP A 125 3.03 -5.58 -16.98
C TRP A 125 3.28 -5.18 -18.42
N ASP A 126 2.99 -3.93 -18.76
CA ASP A 126 3.37 -3.36 -20.05
C ASP A 126 4.89 -3.20 -20.12
N GLN A 127 5.51 -3.75 -21.16
CA GLN A 127 6.97 -3.73 -21.33
C GLN A 127 7.53 -2.31 -21.47
N ARG A 128 6.73 -1.34 -21.94
CA ARG A 128 7.12 0.07 -22.07
C ARG A 128 7.45 0.71 -20.72
N LEU A 129 6.95 0.16 -19.61
CA LEU A 129 7.31 0.60 -18.25
C LEU A 129 8.79 0.31 -17.89
N PHE A 130 9.45 -0.59 -18.63
CA PHE A 130 10.82 -1.03 -18.37
C PHE A 130 11.78 -0.79 -19.54
N ALA A 131 11.27 -0.33 -20.68
CA ALA A 131 12.10 0.11 -21.79
C ALA A 131 12.98 1.27 -21.31
N SER A 132 14.26 0.99 -21.08
CA SER A 132 15.25 2.05 -20.91
C SER A 132 15.37 2.75 -22.26
N GLY A 133 15.34 4.08 -22.30
CA GLY A 133 15.45 4.88 -23.54
C GLY A 133 16.79 4.70 -24.26
N ARG A 134 17.01 3.53 -24.85
CA ARG A 134 18.10 3.21 -25.78
C ARG A 134 17.62 2.63 -27.11
N ASP A 135 16.31 2.58 -27.33
CA ASP A 135 15.71 2.35 -28.66
C ASP A 135 15.05 3.62 -29.21
N ALA A 136 15.62 4.78 -28.90
CA ALA A 136 15.43 5.99 -29.67
C ALA A 136 16.75 6.30 -30.37
N SER A 137 16.94 5.73 -31.57
CA SER A 137 17.76 6.36 -32.60
C SER A 137 16.88 6.63 -33.82
N PRO A 138 17.09 7.76 -34.50
CA PRO A 138 16.18 8.29 -35.51
C PRO A 138 16.49 7.69 -36.89
N GLU A 139 15.43 7.31 -37.58
CA GLU A 139 15.14 7.34 -39.04
C GLU A 139 14.20 6.20 -39.44
#